data_AF-J9FQZ3-F1
#
_entry.id   AF-J9FQZ3-F1
#
_cell.length_a   1.000
_cell.length_b   1.000
_cell.length_c   1.000
_cell.angle_alpha   90.00
_cell.angle_beta   90.00
_cell.angle_gamma   90.00
#
_symmetry.space_group_name_H-M   'P 1'
#
loop_
_entity.id
_entity.type
_entity.pdbx_description
1 polymer ?
#
loop_
_entity_poly.entity_id
_entity_poly.type
_entity_poly.pdbx_seq_one_letter_code
_entity_poly.pdbx_strand_id
1 'polypeptide(L)'
;MAKADKKIVGITAAMPDGTGLSIFAKAHPNRFFDVGIAEQHAVTAAAGMAAAGLKPVAAIYSTFMQRAYDSVLHDICMQNLHVTMCLDRAG
;
A
#
# COMPACT_ATOMS: atom_id res chain seq x y z
N MET A 1 -11.40 -11.03 3.91
CA MET A 1 -11.87 -9.66 3.61
C MET A 1 -11.88 -9.34 2.12
N ALA A 2 -10.74 -9.38 1.41
CA ALA A 2 -10.69 -8.97 0.00
C ALA A 2 -11.55 -9.79 -0.99
N LYS A 3 -11.94 -11.02 -0.63
CA LYS A 3 -12.92 -11.80 -1.41
C LYS A 3 -14.32 -11.17 -1.41
N ALA A 4 -14.71 -10.51 -0.32
CA ALA A 4 -16.04 -9.91 -0.15
C ALA A 4 -16.06 -8.42 -0.52
N ASP A 5 -14.95 -7.70 -0.32
CA ASP A 5 -14.82 -6.28 -0.67
C ASP A 5 -13.91 -6.09 -1.89
N LYS A 6 -14.52 -5.68 -3.02
CA LYS A 6 -13.83 -5.42 -4.29
C LYS A 6 -13.02 -4.12 -4.29
N LYS A 7 -13.26 -3.22 -3.33
CA LYS A 7 -12.52 -1.94 -3.21
C LYS A 7 -11.14 -2.09 -2.60
N ILE A 8 -10.87 -3.22 -1.94
CA ILE A 8 -9.55 -3.50 -1.37
C ILE A 8 -8.54 -3.75 -2.49
N VAL A 9 -7.45 -2.99 -2.46
CA VAL A 9 -6.29 -3.14 -3.36
C VAL A 9 -5.02 -3.29 -2.53
N GLY A 10 -4.11 -4.15 -2.97
CA GLY A 10 -2.83 -4.40 -2.29
C GLY A 10 -1.69 -3.71 -3.03
N ILE A 11 -0.82 -3.02 -2.29
CA ILE A 11 0.33 -2.29 -2.85
C ILE A 11 1.60 -2.74 -2.11
N THR A 12 2.67 -3.00 -2.86
CA THR A 12 4.00 -3.28 -2.31
C THR A 12 5.08 -2.51 -3.08
N ALA A 13 6.25 -2.37 -2.46
CA ALA A 13 7.44 -1.80 -3.07
C ALA A 13 8.51 -2.88 -3.26
N ALA A 14 8.38 -3.71 -4.31
CA ALA A 14 9.27 -4.83 -4.66
C ALA A 14 9.42 -5.93 -3.58
N MET A 15 8.49 -6.03 -2.61
CA MET A 15 8.60 -7.00 -1.51
C MET A 15 7.33 -7.85 -1.32
N PRO A 16 6.77 -8.46 -2.38
CA PRO A 16 5.55 -9.26 -2.26
C PRO A 16 5.73 -10.49 -1.36
N ASP A 17 6.86 -11.19 -1.47
CA ASP A 17 7.14 -12.38 -0.66
C ASP A 17 7.44 -12.03 0.79
N GLY A 18 8.21 -10.95 1.00
CA GLY A 18 8.59 -10.48 2.32
C GLY A 18 7.39 -10.05 3.17
N THR A 19 6.42 -9.38 2.55
CA THR A 19 5.21 -8.84 3.19
C THR A 19 4.02 -9.81 3.17
N GLY A 20 4.18 -11.01 2.58
CA GLY A 20 3.10 -12.00 2.45
C GLY A 20 2.03 -11.65 1.41
N LEU A 21 2.22 -10.58 0.63
CA LEU A 21 1.28 -10.18 -0.43
C LEU A 21 1.26 -11.11 -1.63
N SER A 22 2.21 -12.04 -1.77
CA SER A 22 2.24 -13.03 -2.86
C SER A 22 0.95 -13.87 -2.95
N ILE A 23 0.30 -14.16 -1.82
CA ILE A 23 -0.99 -14.88 -1.80
C ILE A 23 -2.11 -14.00 -2.37
N PHE A 24 -2.13 -12.72 -1.99
CA PHE A 24 -3.09 -11.74 -2.48
C PHE A 24 -2.90 -11.48 -3.98
N ALA A 25 -1.65 -11.32 -4.43
CA ALA A 25 -1.30 -11.13 -5.83
C ALA A 25 -1.82 -12.29 -6.72
N LYS A 26 -1.65 -13.54 -6.27
CA LYS A 26 -2.16 -14.73 -6.97
C LYS A 26 -3.70 -14.78 -7.00
N ALA A 27 -4.35 -14.44 -5.89
CA ALA A 27 -5.81 -14.51 -5.79
C ALA A 27 -6.54 -13.33 -6.47
N HIS A 28 -5.91 -12.17 -6.55
CA HIS A 28 -6.49 -10.91 -7.00
C HIS A 28 -5.52 -10.09 -7.87
N PRO A 29 -5.03 -10.63 -9.00
CA PRO A 29 -3.98 -10.01 -9.81
C PRO A 29 -4.34 -8.60 -10.29
N ASN A 30 -5.61 -8.37 -10.64
CA ASN A 30 -6.10 -7.06 -11.11
C ASN A 30 -6.23 -6.00 -9.99
N ARG A 31 -5.93 -6.35 -8.73
CA ARG A 31 -6.02 -5.46 -7.57
C ARG A 31 -4.72 -5.41 -6.77
N PHE A 32 -3.64 -5.96 -7.33
CA PHE A 32 -2.33 -5.99 -6.73
C PHE A 32 -1.38 -5.14 -7.57
N PHE A 33 -0.65 -4.24 -6.91
CA PHE A 33 0.28 -3.31 -7.53
C PHE A 33 1.65 -3.44 -6.87
N ASP A 34 2.64 -3.84 -7.66
CA ASP A 34 4.04 -3.74 -7.28
C ASP A 34 4.64 -2.54 -8.00
N VAL A 35 5.06 -1.53 -7.23
CA VAL A 35 5.64 -0.31 -7.78
C VAL A 35 7.16 -0.37 -7.93
N GLY A 36 7.79 -1.52 -7.66
CA GLY A 36 9.24 -1.63 -7.58
C GLY A 36 9.80 -0.98 -6.32
N ILE A 37 11.09 -0.63 -6.31
CA ILE A 37 11.77 0.01 -5.17
C ILE A 37 11.45 1.52 -5.17
N ALA A 38 10.18 1.85 -4.97
CA ALA A 38 9.65 3.21 -5.04
C ALA A 38 8.60 3.46 -3.95
N GLU A 39 9.04 3.48 -2.69
CA GLU A 39 8.13 3.58 -1.53
C GLU A 39 7.30 4.87 -1.53
N GLN A 40 7.89 6.00 -1.96
CA GLN A 40 7.16 7.27 -2.12
C GLN A 40 6.01 7.11 -3.13
N HIS A 41 6.29 6.51 -4.29
CA HIS A 41 5.27 6.26 -5.29
C HIS A 41 4.18 5.31 -4.78
N ALA A 42 4.55 4.26 -4.02
CA ALA A 42 3.57 3.36 -3.39
C ALA A 42 2.56 4.12 -2.52
N VAL A 43 3.06 5.04 -1.68
CA VAL A 43 2.25 5.83 -0.75
C VAL A 43 1.39 6.86 -1.47
N THR A 44 1.96 7.65 -2.38
CA THR A 44 1.20 8.66 -3.14
C THR A 44 0.17 7.99 -4.08
N ALA A 45 0.50 6.85 -4.68
CA ALA A 45 -0.47 6.07 -5.46
C ALA A 45 -1.61 5.55 -4.58
N ALA A 46 -1.31 5.08 -3.35
CA ALA A 46 -2.33 4.71 -2.38
C ALA A 46 -3.25 5.89 -2.04
N ALA A 47 -2.69 7.09 -1.83
CA ALA A 47 -3.48 8.31 -1.61
C ALA A 47 -4.46 8.56 -2.77
N GLY A 48 -3.98 8.52 -4.02
CA GLY A 48 -4.83 8.68 -5.20
C GLY A 48 -5.94 7.62 -5.31
N MET A 49 -5.62 6.35 -5.02
CA MET A 49 -6.61 5.27 -4.99
C MET A 49 -7.67 5.48 -3.90
N ALA A 50 -7.27 5.92 -2.71
CA ALA A 50 -8.18 6.22 -1.62
C ALA A 50 -9.11 7.41 -1.98
N ALA A 51 -8.57 8.46 -2.59
CA ALA A 51 -9.35 9.60 -3.09
C ALA A 51 -10.38 9.18 -4.16
N ALA A 52 -10.06 8.17 -4.98
CA ALA A 52 -10.98 7.55 -5.94
C ALA A 52 -11.99 6.57 -5.32
N GLY A 53 -12.01 6.42 -3.99
CA GLY A 53 -12.97 5.58 -3.27
C GLY A 53 -12.59 4.11 -3.12
N LEU A 54 -11.34 3.74 -3.43
CA LEU A 54 -10.78 2.43 -3.11
C LEU A 54 -10.30 2.36 -1.65
N LYS A 55 -9.93 1.16 -1.20
CA LYS A 55 -9.39 0.88 0.12
C LYS A 55 -7.98 0.29 -0.01
N PRO A 56 -6.97 1.13 -0.29
CA PRO A 56 -5.61 0.67 -0.49
C PRO A 56 -4.98 0.19 0.81
N VAL A 57 -4.28 -0.94 0.70
CA VAL A 57 -3.44 -1.52 1.74
C VAL A 57 -2.01 -1.55 1.23
N ALA A 58 -1.18 -0.63 1.72
CA ALA A 58 0.23 -0.56 1.38
C ALA A 58 1.05 -1.35 2.40
N ALA A 59 1.65 -2.47 1.98
CA ALA A 59 2.53 -3.26 2.82
C ALA A 59 3.99 -2.98 2.47
N ILE A 60 4.70 -2.34 3.41
CA ILE A 60 6.08 -1.87 3.25
C ILE A 60 6.79 -2.10 4.59
N TYR A 61 8.09 -2.40 4.57
CA TYR A 61 8.83 -2.55 5.83
C TYR A 61 8.98 -1.21 6.54
N SER A 62 9.01 -1.24 7.87
CA SER A 62 9.15 -0.07 8.74
C SER A 62 10.34 0.81 8.32
N THR A 63 11.51 0.21 8.09
CA THR A 63 12.72 0.96 7.69
C THR A 63 12.60 1.65 6.33
N PHE A 64 11.84 1.08 5.38
CA PHE A 64 11.70 1.65 4.05
C PHE A 64 10.61 2.71 3.99
N MET A 65 9.62 2.63 4.88
CA MET A 65 8.59 3.66 5.03
C MET A 65 9.19 5.04 5.34
N GLN A 66 10.39 5.09 5.94
CA GLN A 66 11.14 6.35 6.15
C GLN A 66 11.34 7.15 4.85
N ARG A 67 11.48 6.47 3.70
CA ARG A 67 11.61 7.13 2.39
C ARG A 67 10.32 7.85 1.97
N ALA A 68 9.17 7.40 2.45
CA ALA A 68 7.85 7.91 2.08
C ALA A 68 7.20 8.74 3.20
N TYR A 69 7.96 9.17 4.19
CA TYR A 69 7.44 9.93 5.35
C TYR A 69 6.65 11.18 4.93
N ASP A 70 7.21 11.96 4.01
CA ASP A 70 6.55 13.17 3.51
C ASP A 70 5.24 12.84 2.77
N SER A 71 5.25 11.83 1.89
CA SER A 71 4.04 11.35 1.20
C SER A 71 2.95 10.88 2.18
N VAL A 72 3.32 10.23 3.29
CA VAL A 72 2.35 9.83 4.32
C VAL A 72 1.72 11.06 4.96
N LEU A 73 2.53 12.03 5.38
CA LEU A 73 2.04 13.23 6.04
C LEU A 73 1.22 14.09 5.07
N HIS A 74 1.82 14.45 3.95
CA HIS A 74 1.31 15.44 3.01
C HIS A 74 0.16 14.89 2.16
N ASP A 75 0.33 13.70 1.56
CA ASP A 75 -0.62 13.19 0.58
C ASP A 75 -1.78 12.42 1.24
N ILE A 76 -1.56 11.81 2.41
CA ILE A 76 -2.57 11.00 3.10
C ILE A 76 -3.16 11.73 4.31
N CYS A 77 -2.33 12.07 5.30
CA CYS A 77 -2.82 12.56 6.59
C CYS A 77 -3.50 13.93 6.49
N MET A 78 -2.93 14.88 5.75
CA MET A 78 -3.55 16.21 5.59
C MET A 78 -4.93 16.16 4.93
N GLN A 79 -5.13 15.20 4.01
CA GLN A 79 -6.40 15.00 3.32
C GLN A 79 -7.34 14.02 4.05
N ASN A 80 -6.90 13.45 5.18
CA ASN A 80 -7.61 12.43 5.95
C ASN A 80 -8.10 11.24 5.09
N LEU A 81 -7.23 10.75 4.19
CA LEU A 81 -7.58 9.69 3.24
C LEU A 81 -7.56 8.30 3.88
N HIS A 82 -8.46 7.43 3.42
CA HIS A 82 -8.59 6.06 3.91
C HIS A 82 -7.53 5.13 3.29
N VAL A 83 -6.29 5.22 3.79
CA VAL A 83 -5.18 4.33 3.44
C VAL A 83 -4.82 3.47 4.64
N THR A 84 -4.71 2.15 4.46
CA THR A 84 -4.16 1.26 5.48
C THR A 84 -2.68 1.00 5.20
N MET A 85 -1.82 1.31 6.17
CA MET A 85 -0.40 0.99 6.11
C MET A 85 -0.11 -0.25 6.95
N CYS A 86 0.41 -1.29 6.32
CA CYS A 86 0.88 -2.50 6.99
C CYS A 86 2.41 -2.46 7.08
N LEU A 87 2.91 -2.06 8.25
CA LEU A 87 4.35 -1.93 8.51
C LEU A 87 4.89 -3.27 9.01
N ASP A 88 5.71 -3.91 8.18
CA ASP A 88 6.37 -5.18 8.50
C ASP A 88 7.83 -4.91 8.95
N ARG A 89 8.50 -5.89 9.59
CA ARG A 89 9.87 -5.75 10.12
C ARG A 89 10.02 -4.51 11.02
N ALA A 90 9.03 -4.27 11.87
CA ALA A 90 9.10 -3.24 12.90
C ALA A 90 9.94 -3.74 14.09
N GLY A 91 10.87 -2.92 14.56
CA GLY A 91 11.84 -3.24 15.61
C GLY A 91 13.14 -2.49 15.42
#